data_AF-A0A293N264-F1
#
_entry.id   AF-A0A293N264-F1
#
_cell.length_a   1.000
_cell.length_b   1.000
_cell.length_c   1.000
_cell.angle_alpha   90.00
_cell.angle_beta   90.00
_cell.angle_gamma   90.00
#
_symmetry.space_group_name_H-M   'P 1'
#
loop_
_entity.id
_entity.type
_entity.pdbx_description
1 polymer ?
#
loop_
_entity_poly.entity_id
_entity_poly.type
_entity_poly.pdbx_seq_one_letter_code
_entity_poly.pdbx_strand_id
1 'polypeptide(L)'
;MKTVQVLLDESVAHNIFMTRGSKFSESQDVDTYSVVRIYLWARRTSYGAKDESAFNVALCELSGHLPMKTEEGFRAVTEESAAADLRGFCHDAFLSARDNLLRKWSTGRPSQR
;
A
#
# COMPACT_ATOMS: atom_id res chain seq x y z
N MET A 1 -6.12 -13.40 -10.28
CA MET A 1 -5.82 -12.20 -9.47
C MET A 1 -7.05 -11.29 -9.43
N LYS A 2 -8.05 -11.59 -8.57
CA LYS A 2 -9.34 -10.88 -8.55
C LYS A 2 -9.25 -9.48 -7.94
N THR A 3 -8.35 -9.27 -6.99
CA THR A 3 -8.25 -8.00 -6.24
C THR A 3 -7.86 -6.80 -7.11
N VAL A 4 -6.77 -6.91 -7.86
CA VAL A 4 -6.33 -5.80 -8.73
C VAL A 4 -7.33 -5.51 -9.84
N GLN A 5 -8.02 -6.53 -10.37
CA GLN A 5 -9.11 -6.28 -11.32
C GLN A 5 -10.22 -5.42 -10.71
N VAL A 6 -10.63 -5.68 -9.47
CA VAL A 6 -11.62 -4.84 -8.79
C VAL A 6 -11.11 -3.41 -8.62
N LEU A 7 -9.83 -3.21 -8.28
CA LEU A 7 -9.27 -1.86 -8.19
C LEU A 7 -9.25 -1.15 -9.55
N LEU A 8 -8.97 -1.87 -10.63
CA LEU A 8 -9.00 -1.34 -12.00
C LEU A 8 -10.43 -0.97 -12.43
N ASP A 9 -11.39 -1.88 -12.24
CA ASP A 9 -12.81 -1.68 -12.60
C ASP A 9 -13.40 -0.46 -11.89
N GLU A 10 -13.06 -0.27 -10.62
CA GLU A 10 -13.55 0.83 -9.79
C GLU A 10 -12.65 2.09 -9.90
N SER A 11 -11.65 2.09 -10.78
CA SER A 11 -10.70 3.21 -10.99
C SER A 11 -10.01 3.68 -9.70
N VAL A 12 -9.71 2.75 -8.78
CA VAL A 12 -9.00 3.04 -7.53
C VAL A 12 -7.51 3.12 -7.81
N ALA A 13 -6.92 4.29 -7.56
CA ALA A 13 -5.46 4.45 -7.61
C ALA A 13 -4.78 3.50 -6.60
N HIS A 14 -3.74 2.81 -7.06
CA HIS A 14 -3.05 1.83 -6.23
C HIS A 14 -1.56 1.72 -6.55
N ASN A 15 -0.81 1.25 -5.57
CA ASN A 15 0.61 0.93 -5.69
C ASN A 15 0.84 -0.56 -5.42
N ILE A 16 1.72 -1.18 -6.22
CA ILE A 16 2.14 -2.58 -6.08
C ILE A 16 3.63 -2.59 -5.83
N PHE A 17 4.05 -3.25 -4.74
CA PHE A 17 5.45 -3.54 -4.46
C PHE A 17 5.64 -5.04 -4.39
N MET A 18 6.67 -5.55 -5.06
CA MET A 18 6.99 -6.97 -5.09
C MET A 18 8.43 -7.17 -4.62
N THR A 19 8.63 -8.11 -3.71
CA THR A 19 9.95 -8.49 -3.23
C THR A 19 10.04 -9.98 -2.99
N ARG A 20 11.25 -10.53 -2.96
CA ARG A 20 11.49 -11.89 -2.50
C ARG A 20 11.49 -11.93 -0.97
N GLY A 21 11.05 -13.03 -0.38
CA GLY A 21 11.04 -13.22 1.06
C GLY A 21 10.90 -14.70 1.45
N SER A 22 10.88 -14.97 2.75
CA SER A 22 10.66 -16.33 3.30
C SER A 22 9.18 -16.56 3.61
N LYS A 23 8.72 -17.80 3.78
CA LYS A 23 7.34 -18.05 4.24
C LYS A 23 7.13 -17.55 5.67
N PHE A 24 5.89 -17.25 6.05
CA PHE A 24 5.58 -16.79 7.42
C PHE A 24 5.92 -17.82 8.51
N SER A 25 5.99 -19.11 8.17
CA SER A 25 6.23 -20.22 9.09
C SER A 25 7.67 -20.73 9.09
N GLU A 26 8.52 -20.25 8.18
CA GLU A 26 9.92 -20.65 8.13
C GLU A 26 10.68 -19.88 9.21
N SER A 27 11.54 -20.56 9.97
CA SER A 27 12.55 -19.88 10.79
C SER A 27 13.34 -18.95 9.87
N GLN A 28 13.74 -17.78 10.38
CA GLN A 28 14.52 -16.81 9.61
C GLN A 28 15.94 -17.33 9.33
N ASP A 29 16.06 -18.45 8.61
CA ASP A 29 17.28 -18.74 7.87
C ASP A 29 17.32 -17.74 6.72
N VAL A 30 18.21 -16.78 6.91
CA VAL A 30 18.29 -15.51 6.16
C VAL A 30 18.53 -15.74 4.66
N ASP A 31 18.96 -16.95 4.28
CA ASP A 31 19.42 -17.29 2.93
C ASP A 31 18.38 -17.99 2.04
N THR A 32 17.15 -18.22 2.52
CA THR A 32 16.09 -18.84 1.70
C THR A 32 14.91 -17.92 1.45
N TYR A 33 15.02 -17.09 0.41
CA TYR A 33 13.87 -16.36 -0.13
C TYR A 33 13.04 -17.22 -1.10
N SER A 34 12.25 -18.12 -0.50
CA SER A 34 11.45 -19.14 -1.20
C SER A 34 10.14 -18.60 -1.79
N VAL A 35 9.71 -17.38 -1.43
CA VAL A 35 8.44 -16.80 -1.89
C VAL A 35 8.58 -15.40 -2.47
N VAL A 36 7.57 -14.99 -3.24
CA VAL A 36 7.35 -13.60 -3.64
C VAL A 36 6.31 -13.00 -2.70
N ARG A 37 6.66 -11.88 -2.06
CA ARG A 37 5.75 -11.06 -1.26
C ARG A 37 5.21 -9.93 -2.14
N ILE A 38 3.90 -9.82 -2.20
CA ILE A 38 3.21 -8.78 -2.95
C ILE A 38 2.48 -7.90 -1.94
N TYR A 39 2.82 -6.62 -1.95
CA TYR A 39 2.16 -5.60 -1.17
C TYR A 39 1.34 -4.74 -2.13
N LEU A 40 0.09 -4.48 -1.75
CA LEU A 40 -0.87 -3.72 -2.54
C LEU A 40 -1.48 -2.66 -1.64
N TRP A 41 -1.31 -1.40 -2.00
CA TRP A 41 -1.93 -0.28 -1.30
C TRP A 41 -2.93 0.40 -2.22
N ALA A 42 -4.20 0.40 -1.84
CA ALA A 42 -5.14 1.38 -2.34
C ALA A 42 -4.76 2.75 -1.76
N ARG A 43 -4.82 3.80 -2.57
CA ARG A 43 -4.41 5.15 -2.16
C ARG A 43 -5.36 6.21 -2.73
N ARG A 44 -5.39 7.37 -2.09
CA ARG A 44 -6.03 8.55 -2.66
C ARG A 44 -5.38 8.91 -4.00
N THR A 45 -6.16 9.44 -4.93
CA THR A 45 -5.61 10.00 -6.18
C THR A 45 -4.75 11.24 -5.86
N SER A 46 -3.80 11.55 -6.73
CA SER A 46 -2.93 12.71 -6.56
C SER A 46 -2.65 13.28 -7.94
N TYR A 47 -2.87 14.59 -8.09
CA TYR A 47 -2.73 15.32 -9.35
C TYR A 47 -1.86 16.55 -9.09
N GLY A 48 -1.14 17.00 -10.12
CA GLY A 48 -0.29 18.19 -10.05
C GLY A 48 1.17 17.91 -9.67
N ALA A 49 1.94 18.99 -9.54
CA ALA A 49 3.35 18.94 -9.19
C ALA A 49 3.52 18.53 -7.72
N LYS A 50 4.58 17.76 -7.45
CA LYS A 50 4.96 17.39 -6.09
C LYS A 50 5.62 18.58 -5.41
N ASP A 51 5.27 18.83 -4.15
CA ASP A 51 5.99 19.78 -3.32
C ASP A 51 7.40 19.22 -3.05
N GLU A 52 8.44 19.94 -3.47
CA GLU A 52 9.83 19.49 -3.31
C GLU A 52 10.35 19.59 -1.87
N SER A 53 9.62 20.24 -0.98
CA SER A 53 9.95 20.32 0.46
C SER A 53 9.22 19.27 1.31
N ALA A 54 8.10 18.74 0.82
CA ALA A 54 7.22 17.85 1.59
C ALA A 54 7.62 16.36 1.53
N PHE A 55 7.15 15.61 2.52
CA PHE A 55 7.13 14.15 2.49
C PHE A 55 6.04 13.67 1.51
N ASN A 56 6.46 13.21 0.33
CA ASN A 56 5.53 12.88 -0.76
C ASN A 56 5.26 11.38 -0.79
N VAL A 57 4.18 10.94 -0.12
CA VAL A 57 3.79 9.52 -0.10
C VAL A 57 3.51 9.01 -1.51
N ALA A 58 4.32 8.05 -1.96
CA ALA A 58 4.11 7.26 -3.16
C ALA A 58 4.52 5.80 -2.87
N LEU A 59 5.17 5.11 -3.80
CA LEU A 59 5.50 3.68 -3.62
C LEU A 59 6.60 3.44 -2.59
N CYS A 60 7.70 4.21 -2.65
CA CYS A 60 8.87 3.99 -1.80
C CYS A 60 8.56 4.31 -0.33
N GLU A 61 7.76 5.35 -0.12
CA GLU A 61 7.30 5.79 1.20
C GLU A 61 6.40 4.74 1.84
N LEU A 62 5.46 4.18 1.07
CA LEU A 62 4.63 3.07 1.52
C LEU A 62 5.42 1.79 1.79
N SER A 63 6.58 1.61 1.14
CA SER A 63 7.48 0.48 1.40
C SER A 63 8.51 0.72 2.51
N GLY A 64 8.45 1.87 3.20
CA GLY A 64 9.26 2.17 4.39
C GLY A 64 10.47 3.06 4.14
N HIS A 65 10.66 3.57 2.93
CA HIS A 65 11.70 4.57 2.66
C HIS A 65 11.18 5.94 3.07
N LEU A 66 11.87 6.65 3.97
CA LEU A 66 11.43 7.97 4.45
C LEU A 66 12.36 9.08 3.94
N PRO A 67 12.39 9.38 2.62
CA PRO A 67 13.28 10.41 2.09
C PRO A 67 12.83 11.80 2.54
N MET A 68 13.64 12.43 3.39
CA MET A 68 13.48 13.83 3.77
C MET A 68 14.33 14.68 2.84
N LYS A 69 13.68 15.63 2.16
CA LYS A 69 14.30 16.45 1.10
C LYS A 69 15.00 17.69 1.63
N THR A 70 14.76 18.03 2.90
CA THR A 70 15.35 19.18 3.60
C THR A 70 15.91 18.75 4.94
N GLU A 71 16.89 19.50 5.44
CA GLU A 71 17.47 19.26 6.77
C GLU A 71 16.43 19.50 7.87
N GLU A 72 15.59 20.52 7.71
CA GLU A 72 14.49 20.84 8.63
C GLU A 72 13.49 19.67 8.69
N GLY A 73 13.12 19.12 7.53
CA GLY A 73 12.22 17.96 7.45
C GLY A 73 12.83 16.73 8.13
N PHE A 74 14.13 16.49 7.94
CA PHE A 74 14.85 15.41 8.61
C PHE A 74 14.89 15.56 10.14
N ARG A 75 15.09 16.79 10.64
CA ARG A 75 15.16 17.06 12.08
C ARG A 75 13.78 17.10 12.74
N ALA A 76 12.73 17.45 12.00
CA ALA A 76 11.38 17.65 12.53
C ALA A 76 10.49 16.40 12.44
N VAL A 77 10.76 15.47 11.51
CA VAL A 77 9.92 14.29 11.33
C VAL A 77 9.94 13.39 12.57
N THR A 78 8.75 12.97 12.99
CA THR A 78 8.56 11.92 14.01
C THR A 78 7.89 10.70 13.40
N GLU A 79 7.98 9.56 14.08
CA GLU A 79 7.28 8.34 13.67
C GLU A 79 5.77 8.59 13.52
N GLU A 80 5.17 9.31 14.46
CA GLU A 80 3.74 9.63 14.46
C GLU A 80 3.36 10.48 13.24
N SER A 81 4.19 11.48 12.90
CA SER A 81 3.95 12.32 11.73
C SER A 81 4.04 11.53 10.42
N ALA A 82 5.07 10.71 10.25
CA ALA A 82 5.22 9.86 9.07
C ALA A 82 4.09 8.83 8.97
N ALA A 83 3.72 8.19 10.08
CA ALA A 83 2.61 7.25 10.13
C ALA A 83 1.26 7.92 9.82
N ALA A 84 1.06 9.16 10.28
CA ALA A 84 -0.13 9.95 9.96
C ALA A 84 -0.21 10.26 8.46
N ASP A 85 0.90 10.65 7.83
CA ASP A 85 0.95 10.91 6.38
C ASP A 85 0.67 9.65 5.56
N LEU A 86 1.33 8.53 5.90
CA LEU A 86 1.09 7.24 5.25
C LEU A 86 -0.38 6.78 5.41
N ARG A 87 -0.94 6.92 6.61
CA ARG A 87 -2.35 6.59 6.90
C ARG A 87 -3.29 7.50 6.11
N GLY A 88 -3.06 8.81 6.10
CA GLY A 88 -3.90 9.77 5.38
C GLY A 88 -3.90 9.53 3.87
N PHE A 89 -2.86 8.89 3.33
CA PHE A 89 -2.79 8.55 1.93
C PHE A 89 -3.57 7.29 1.55
N CYS A 90 -3.73 6.34 2.48
CA CYS A 90 -4.21 5.00 2.18
C CYS A 90 -5.51 4.59 2.88
N HIS A 91 -5.83 5.15 4.05
CA HIS A 91 -6.87 4.59 4.93
C HIS A 91 -8.25 4.55 4.28
N ASP A 92 -8.73 5.68 3.80
CA ASP A 92 -10.09 5.77 3.21
C ASP A 92 -10.18 4.98 1.91
N ALA A 93 -9.12 5.04 1.08
CA ALA A 93 -9.03 4.26 -0.14
C ALA A 93 -9.03 2.74 0.15
N PHE A 94 -8.35 2.32 1.21
CA PHE A 94 -8.36 0.93 1.67
C PHE A 94 -9.75 0.49 2.13
N LEU A 95 -10.45 1.30 2.93
CA LEU A 95 -11.81 0.96 3.39
C LEU A 95 -12.76 0.83 2.20
N SER A 96 -12.74 1.79 1.27
CA SER A 96 -13.55 1.74 0.05
C SER A 96 -13.24 0.51 -0.81
N ALA A 97 -11.95 0.24 -1.05
CA ALA A 97 -11.52 -0.94 -1.81
C ALA A 97 -11.95 -2.24 -1.13
N ARG A 98 -11.78 -2.35 0.19
CA ARG A 98 -12.19 -3.52 0.99
C ARG A 98 -13.69 -3.77 0.85
N ASP A 99 -14.51 -2.75 1.01
CA ASP A 99 -15.98 -2.90 0.97
C ASP A 99 -16.45 -3.34 -0.42
N ASN A 100 -15.85 -2.77 -1.48
CA ASN A 100 -16.08 -3.20 -2.86
C ASN A 100 -15.67 -4.66 -3.13
N LEU A 101 -14.50 -5.07 -2.61
CA LEU A 101 -14.03 -6.44 -2.71
C LEU A 101 -14.98 -7.41 -2.01
N LEU A 102 -15.39 -7.10 -0.77
CA LEU A 102 -16.30 -7.94 0.00
C LEU A 102 -17.67 -8.05 -0.66
N ARG A 103 -18.20 -6.95 -1.22
CA ARG A 103 -19.44 -6.94 -2.00
C ARG A 103 -19.35 -7.86 -3.21
N LYS A 104 -18.34 -7.68 -4.07
CA LYS A 104 -18.16 -8.51 -5.28
C LYS A 104 -17.88 -9.98 -4.96
N TRP A 105 -17.18 -10.25 -3.85
CA TRP A 105 -16.95 -11.62 -3.37
C TRP A 105 -18.24 -12.30 -2.92
N SER A 106 -19.14 -11.55 -2.27
CA SER A 106 -20.41 -12.07 -1.76
C SER A 106 -21.40 -12.39 -2.87
N THR A 107 -21.45 -11.57 -3.92
CA THR A 107 -22.31 -11.81 -5.11
C THR A 107 -21.80 -12.91 -6.04
N GLY A 108 -20.53 -13.31 -5.90
CA GLY A 108 -19.89 -14.32 -6.75
C GLY A 108 -19.90 -15.74 -6.19
N ARG A 109 -20.52 -16.01 -5.03
CA ARG A 109 -20.70 -17.39 -4.56
C ARG A 109 -21.76 -18.07 -5.44
N PRO A 110 -21.46 -19.21 -6.09
CA PRO A 110 -22.52 -20.08 -6.60
C PRO A 110 -23.42 -20.42 -5.42
N SER A 111 -24.74 -20.28 -5.59
CA SER A 111 -25.70 -20.83 -4.63
C SER A 111 -25.34 -22.30 -4.44
N GLN A 112 -24.96 -22.71 -3.23
CA GLN A 112 -24.90 -24.12 -2.91
C GLN A 112 -26.33 -24.65 -3.06
N ARG A 113 -26.58 -25.34 -4.17
CA ARG A 113 -27.71 -26.21 -4.40
C ARG A 113 -27.16 -27.61 -4.61
#